data_AF-A0A0D6AVI0-F1
#
_entry.id   AF-A0A0D6AVI0-F1
#
_cell.length_a   1.000
_cell.length_b   1.000
_cell.length_c   1.000
_cell.angle_alpha   90.00
_cell.angle_beta   90.00
_cell.angle_gamma   90.00
#
_symmetry.space_group_name_H-M   'P 1'
#
loop_
_entity.id
_entity.type
_entity.pdbx_description
1 polymer ?
#
loop_
_entity_poly.entity_id
_entity_poly.type
_entity_poly.pdbx_seq_one_letter_code
_entity_poly.pdbx_strand_id
1 'polypeptide(L)' 'MPNIERIEEIGRKEWKEESGYHRRSISETTMFRLKTIFGGKVSSRDFDNQAVELFVQCLLLNRMIQIAKPDSYIVNNG' A
#
# COMPACT_ATOMS: atom_id res chain seq x y z
N MET A 1 -17.50 0.90 -16.11
CA MET A 1 -16.54 -0.21 -15.96
C MET A 1 -17.33 -1.52 -16.10
N PRO A 2 -17.26 -2.22 -17.24
CA PRO A 2 -17.91 -3.52 -17.37
C PRO A 2 -16.99 -4.55 -16.71
N ASN A 3 -17.35 -4.99 -15.51
CA ASN A 3 -16.42 -5.76 -14.65
C ASN A 3 -16.71 -7.26 -14.60
N ILE A 4 -17.89 -7.69 -15.03
CA ILE A 4 -18.34 -9.07 -14.84
C ILE A 4 -18.12 -9.85 -16.14
N GLU A 5 -18.49 -9.28 -17.29
CA GLU A 5 -18.28 -9.88 -18.61
C GLU A 5 -16.80 -10.17 -18.88
N ARG A 6 -15.91 -9.20 -18.61
CA ARG A 6 -14.46 -9.39 -18.77
C ARG A 6 -13.92 -10.48 -17.84
N ILE A 7 -14.44 -10.61 -16.60
CA ILE A 7 -14.02 -11.69 -15.69
C ILE A 7 -14.47 -13.06 -16.20
N GLU A 8 -15.62 -13.15 -16.88
CA GLU A 8 -16.09 -14.40 -17.50
C GLU A 8 -15.27 -14.77 -18.74
N GLU A 9 -14.77 -13.79 -19.49
CA GLU A 9 -13.94 -14.01 -20.70
C GLU A 9 -12.49 -14.41 -20.41
N ILE A 10 -11.79 -13.70 -19.51
CA ILE A 10 -10.35 -13.92 -19.22
C ILE A 10 -10.11 -14.61 -17.88
N GLY A 11 -11.17 -14.87 -17.10
CA GLY A 11 -11.04 -15.43 -15.77
C GLY A 11 -10.57 -14.42 -14.72
N ARG A 12 -10.91 -14.70 -13.45
CA ARG A 12 -10.63 -13.81 -12.31
C ARG A 12 -9.15 -13.52 -12.10
N LYS A 13 -8.27 -14.48 -12.39
CA LYS A 13 -6.83 -14.35 -12.14
C LYS A 13 -6.19 -13.35 -13.10
N GLU A 14 -6.35 -13.55 -14.41
CA GLU A 14 -5.84 -12.62 -15.42
C GLU A 14 -6.51 -11.25 -15.30
N TRP A 15 -7.82 -11.18 -15.00
CA TRP A 15 -8.47 -9.89 -14.75
C TRP A 15 -7.85 -9.11 -13.58
N LYS A 16 -7.45 -9.79 -12.49
CA LYS A 16 -6.76 -9.13 -11.36
C LYS A 16 -5.40 -8.58 -11.76
N GLU A 17 -4.69 -9.27 -12.66
CA GLU A 17 -3.41 -8.84 -13.17
C GLU A 17 -3.57 -7.66 -14.15
N GLU A 18 -4.49 -7.76 -15.12
CA GLU A 18 -4.80 -6.71 -16.10
C GLU A 18 -5.32 -5.42 -15.44
N SER A 19 -6.17 -5.53 -14.44
CA SER A 19 -6.74 -4.38 -13.72
C SER A 19 -5.75 -3.68 -12.79
N GLY A 20 -4.51 -4.17 -12.68
CA GLY A 20 -3.51 -3.64 -11.75
C GLY A 20 -3.92 -3.78 -10.29
N TYR A 21 -4.79 -4.76 -9.98
CA TYR A 21 -5.38 -4.96 -8.65
C TYR A 21 -4.30 -5.12 -7.57
N HIS A 22 -3.20 -5.80 -7.89
CA HIS A 22 -2.09 -5.97 -6.97
C HIS A 22 -1.46 -4.64 -6.54
N ARG A 23 -1.18 -3.74 -7.50
CA ARG A 23 -0.60 -2.42 -7.23
C ARG A 23 -1.58 -1.55 -6.45
N ARG A 24 -2.87 -1.59 -6.78
CA ARG A 24 -3.92 -0.89 -6.05
C ARG A 24 -4.00 -1.36 -4.60
N SER A 25 -4.02 -2.68 -4.39
CA SER A 25 -4.08 -3.28 -3.07
C SER A 25 -2.89 -2.87 -2.20
N ILE A 26 -1.67 -2.83 -2.74
CA ILE A 26 -0.48 -2.34 -2.02
C ILE A 26 -0.64 -0.88 -1.58
N SER A 27 -1.11 -0.01 -2.48
CA SER A 27 -1.34 1.41 -2.17
C SER A 27 -2.42 1.59 -1.10
N GLU A 28 -3.52 0.83 -1.20
CA GLU A 28 -4.61 0.84 -0.22
C GLU A 28 -4.13 0.38 1.17
N THR A 29 -3.37 -0.72 1.23
CA THR A 29 -2.77 -1.20 2.49
C THR A 29 -1.79 -0.18 3.07
N THR A 30 -0.97 0.45 2.24
CA THR A 30 0.00 1.46 2.69
C THR A 30 -0.72 2.69 3.28
N MET A 31 -1.76 3.17 2.61
CA MET A 31 -2.58 4.29 3.08
C MET A 31 -3.37 3.96 4.34
N PHE A 32 -3.87 2.72 4.46
CA PHE A 32 -4.50 2.25 5.69
C PHE A 32 -3.52 2.34 6.87
N ARG A 33 -2.30 1.81 6.73
CA ARG A 33 -1.27 1.86 7.77
C ARG A 33 -0.87 3.29 8.14
N LEU A 34 -0.72 4.16 7.14
CA LEU A 34 -0.43 5.58 7.35
C LEU A 34 -1.51 6.23 8.24
N LYS A 35 -2.79 6.03 7.90
CA LYS A 35 -3.91 6.57 8.68
C LYS A 35 -3.99 5.98 10.08
N THR A 36 -3.76 4.68 10.24
CA THR A 36 -3.79 4.01 11.54
C THR A 36 -2.69 4.54 12.47
N ILE A 37 -1.48 4.75 11.96
CA ILE A 37 -0.32 5.15 12.78
C ILE A 37 -0.31 6.66 13.07
N PHE A 38 -0.61 7.49 12.07
CA PHE A 38 -0.56 8.95 12.20
C PHE A 38 -1.93 9.60 12.44
N GLY A 39 -2.97 8.81 12.69
CA GLY A 39 -4.32 9.29 13.01
C GLY A 39 -5.10 9.87 11.82
N GLY A 40 -4.56 9.74 10.60
CA GLY A 40 -5.24 10.14 9.36
C GLY A 40 -5.54 11.62 9.23
N LYS A 41 -4.85 12.47 10.01
CA LYS A 41 -5.00 13.93 10.01
C LYS A 41 -3.64 14.58 9.76
N VAL A 42 -3.68 15.71 9.06
CA VAL A 42 -2.55 16.63 8.88
C VAL A 42 -2.90 17.92 9.61
N SER A 43 -1.94 18.47 10.35
CA SER A 43 -2.16 19.60 11.25
C SER A 43 -2.19 20.94 10.54
N SER A 44 -1.50 21.05 9.40
CA SER A 44 -1.37 22.33 8.71
C SER A 44 -2.61 22.72 7.91
N ARG A 45 -2.90 24.01 7.87
CA ARG A 45 -4.00 24.59 7.08
C ARG A 45 -3.60 24.88 5.63
N ASP A 46 -2.30 24.89 5.33
CA ASP A 46 -1.76 25.11 4.00
C ASP A 46 -1.46 23.79 3.31
N PHE A 47 -1.88 23.67 2.04
CA PHE A 47 -1.71 22.43 1.25
C PHE A 47 -0.24 22.01 1.10
N ASP A 48 0.66 22.97 0.86
CA ASP A 48 2.08 22.67 0.71
C ASP A 48 2.67 22.07 1.99
N ASN A 49 2.26 22.60 3.13
CA ASN A 49 2.66 22.08 4.44
C ASN A 49 2.04 20.70 4.70
N GLN A 50 0.79 20.46 4.29
CA GLN A 50 0.18 19.13 4.37
C GLN A 50 0.93 18.10 3.51
N ALA A 51 1.36 18.49 2.31
CA ALA A 51 2.16 17.63 1.45
C ALA A 51 3.49 17.25 2.12
N VAL A 52 4.20 18.23 2.69
CA VAL A 52 5.45 17.99 3.44
C VAL A 52 5.21 17.09 4.66
N GLU A 53 4.16 17.33 5.44
CA GLU A 53 3.77 16.47 6.57
C GLU A 53 3.53 15.02 6.11
N LEU A 54 2.78 14.82 5.03
CA LEU A 54 2.54 13.49 4.46
C LEU A 54 3.82 12.81 3.97
N PHE A 55 4.74 13.56 3.34
CA PHE A 55 6.03 13.00 2.92
C PHE A 55 6.85 12.54 4.13
N VAL A 56 6.91 13.32 5.21
CA VAL A 56 7.59 12.93 6.45
C VAL A 56 6.94 11.70 7.08
N GLN A 57 5.61 11.66 7.17
CA GLN A 57 4.88 10.49 7.68
C GLN A 57 5.17 9.22 6.86
N CYS A 58 5.22 9.32 5.53
CA CYS A 58 5.59 8.22 4.65
C CYS A 58 7.04 7.75 4.88
N LEU A 59 7.99 8.67 5.04
CA LEU A 59 9.38 8.33 5.35
C LEU A 59 9.50 7.60 6.69
N LEU A 60 8.80 8.08 7.72
CA LEU A 60 8.76 7.43 9.03
C LEU A 60 8.11 6.05 8.95
N LEU A 61 7.02 5.91 8.20
CA LEU A 61 6.36 4.62 7.97
C LEU A 61 7.29 3.60 7.32
N ASN A 62 8.01 4.02 6.27
CA ASN A 62 9.00 3.17 5.62
C ASN A 62 10.12 2.76 6.59
N ARG A 63 10.60 3.68 7.44
CA ARG A 63 11.61 3.36 8.44
C ARG A 63 11.10 2.34 9.47
N MET A 64 9.88 2.50 9.97
CA MET A 64 9.25 1.54 10.89
C MET A 64 9.10 0.16 10.25
N ILE A 65 8.72 0.09 8.98
CA ILE A 65 8.65 -1.17 8.23
C ILE A 65 10.00 -1.87 8.19
N GLN A 66 11.07 -1.14 7.89
CA GLN A 66 12.41 -1.71 7.83
C GLN A 66 12.87 -2.25 9.18
N ILE A 67 12.55 -1.55 10.27
CA ILE A 67 12.90 -1.99 11.63
C ILE A 67 12.06 -3.21 12.05
N ALA A 68 10.77 -3.24 11.71
CA ALA A 68 9.86 -4.31 12.12
C ALA A 68 9.95 -5.56 11.22
N LYS A 69 10.69 -5.50 10.11
CA LYS A 69 10.82 -6.63 9.18
C LYS A 69 11.64 -7.74 9.85
N PRO A 70 11.07 -8.95 10.07
CA PRO A 70 11.85 -10.07 10.58
C PRO A 70 12.87 -10.54 9.54
N ASP A 71 14.03 -11.00 10.02
CA ASP A 71 15.03 -11.66 9.18
C ASP A 71 14.49 -13.00 8.69
N SER A 72 14.15 -13.06 7.41
CA SER A 72 13.77 -14.30 6.74
C SER A 72 15.03 -14.96 6.18
N TYR A 73 15.43 -16.09 6.75
CA TYR A 73 16.48 -16.94 6.20
C TYR A 73 15.89 -18.17 5.51
N ILE A 74 16.47 -18.55 4.37
CA ILE A 74 16.11 -19.81 3.70
C ILE A 74 16.68 -20.94 4.55
N VAL A 75 15.80 -21.74 5.18
CA VAL A 75 16.21 -22.99 5.81
C VAL A 75 16.35 -24.03 4.71
N ASN A 76 17.59 -24.34 4.32
CA ASN A 76 17.86 -25.56 3.58
C ASN A 76 17.82 -26.72 4.57
N ASN A 77 16.68 -27.44 4.61
CA ASN A 77 16.67 -28.78 5.20
C ASN A 77 17.36 -29.71 4.21
N GLY A 78 18.54 -30.20 4.60
CA GLY A 78 19.22 -31.32 3.94
C GLY A 78 18.54 -32.64 4.20
#